data_AF-A0AA95HYZ9-F1
#
_entry.id   AF-A0AA95HYZ9-F1
#
_cell.length_a   1.000
_cell.length_b   1.000
_cell.length_c   1.000
_cell.angle_alpha   90.00
_cell.angle_beta   90.00
_cell.angle_gamma   90.00
#
_symmetry.space_group_name_H-M   'P 1'
#
loop_
_entity.id
_entity.type
_entity.pdbx_description
1 polymer ?
#
loop_
_entity_poly.entity_id
_entity_poly.type
_entity_poly.pdbx_seq_one_letter_code
_entity_poly.pdbx_strand_id
1 'polypeptide(L)'
;MDNARTADSASRLAEDKKWLEEKVASLEKEVENRSRIADDLKNENDTLAGNLSTLEDEMAAAQSAVSYQDFLDAIEVVEAFKAAGNIEEAMELILHQNFIGYGTFDGAGNCPCTITFKYRTHDWNPGVVLDLSEFNVEKRKIVLTYLTVDDLENNYQFVMSKGGGFYDMTEKWRIEEIRLKGKEGQAL
;
A
#
# COMPACT_ATOMS: atom_id res chain seq x y z
N MET A 1 -80.37 27.10 -16.76
CA MET A 1 -79.34 26.76 -17.77
C MET A 1 -78.09 26.10 -17.13
N ASP A 2 -78.11 25.77 -15.84
CA ASP A 2 -76.90 25.29 -15.13
C ASP A 2 -76.69 23.78 -15.16
N ASN A 3 -77.75 22.97 -15.14
CA ASN A 3 -77.62 21.50 -15.04
C ASN A 3 -76.82 20.84 -16.18
N ALA A 4 -76.92 21.34 -17.41
CA ALA A 4 -76.20 20.80 -18.56
C ALA A 4 -74.70 21.15 -18.53
N ARG A 5 -74.34 22.34 -18.02
CA ARG A 5 -72.95 22.76 -17.85
C ARG A 5 -72.29 22.02 -16.68
N THR A 6 -73.03 21.77 -15.60
CA THR A 6 -72.54 20.99 -14.46
C THR A 6 -72.30 19.53 -14.84
N ALA A 7 -73.19 18.92 -15.65
CA ALA A 7 -73.01 17.55 -16.13
C ALA A 7 -71.81 17.39 -17.08
N ASP A 8 -71.58 18.34 -17.99
CA ASP A 8 -70.40 18.36 -18.88
C ASP A 8 -69.09 18.47 -18.08
N SER A 9 -69.06 19.35 -17.07
CA SER A 9 -67.89 19.46 -16.18
C SER A 9 -67.64 18.19 -15.36
N ALA A 10 -68.68 17.53 -14.87
CA ALA A 10 -68.55 16.28 -14.10
C ALA A 10 -68.05 15.12 -14.97
N SER A 11 -68.47 15.05 -16.23
CA SER A 11 -68.00 14.02 -17.18
C SER A 11 -66.50 14.19 -17.49
N ARG A 12 -66.05 15.43 -17.73
CA ARG A 12 -64.63 15.71 -18.01
C ARG A 12 -63.74 15.42 -16.80
N LEU A 13 -64.20 15.76 -15.60
CA LEU A 13 -63.52 15.39 -14.35
C LEU A 13 -63.41 13.87 -14.16
N ALA A 14 -64.42 13.10 -14.57
CA ALA A 14 -64.38 11.64 -14.49
C ALA A 14 -63.38 11.03 -15.50
N GLU A 15 -63.31 11.58 -16.71
CA GLU A 15 -62.32 11.19 -17.72
C GLU A 15 -60.89 11.53 -17.27
N ASP A 16 -60.67 12.75 -16.78
CA ASP A 16 -59.36 13.19 -16.26
C ASP A 16 -58.92 12.32 -15.07
N LYS A 17 -59.85 11.98 -14.17
CA LYS A 17 -59.57 11.08 -13.04
C LYS A 17 -59.13 9.70 -13.53
N LYS A 18 -59.85 9.11 -14.49
CA LYS A 18 -59.52 7.78 -15.03
C LYS A 18 -58.15 7.81 -15.74
N TRP A 19 -57.87 8.84 -16.51
CA TRP A 19 -56.57 9.02 -17.17
C TRP A 19 -55.43 9.16 -16.15
N LEU A 20 -55.64 9.91 -15.08
CA LEU A 20 -54.68 10.03 -13.99
C LEU A 20 -54.46 8.70 -13.26
N GLU A 21 -55.51 7.92 -13.02
CA GLU A 21 -55.40 6.58 -12.41
C GLU A 21 -54.56 5.64 -13.30
N GLU A 22 -54.80 5.62 -14.61
CA GLU A 22 -54.01 4.85 -15.58
C GLU A 22 -52.54 5.32 -15.64
N LYS A 23 -52.31 6.64 -15.57
CA LYS A 23 -50.97 7.24 -15.56
C LYS A 23 -50.18 6.87 -14.30
N VAL A 24 -50.84 6.92 -13.13
CA VAL A 24 -50.23 6.55 -11.84
C VAL A 24 -49.84 5.07 -11.86
N ALA A 25 -50.75 4.18 -12.26
CA ALA A 25 -50.46 2.75 -12.34
C ALA A 25 -49.29 2.44 -13.30
N SER A 26 -49.20 3.16 -14.43
CA SER A 26 -48.07 3.03 -15.36
C SER A 26 -46.75 3.49 -14.75
N LEU A 27 -46.75 4.61 -14.01
CA LEU A 27 -45.54 5.16 -13.38
C LEU A 27 -45.08 4.29 -12.21
N GLU A 28 -46.00 3.76 -11.40
CA GLU A 28 -45.69 2.83 -10.31
C GLU A 28 -44.96 1.59 -10.86
N LYS A 29 -45.45 1.02 -11.96
CA LYS A 29 -44.80 -0.11 -12.63
C LYS A 29 -43.41 0.24 -13.17
N GLU A 30 -43.23 1.45 -13.70
CA GLU A 30 -41.93 1.91 -14.19
C GLU A 30 -40.94 2.10 -13.04
N VAL A 31 -41.39 2.67 -11.92
CA VAL A 31 -40.58 2.84 -10.70
C VAL A 31 -40.15 1.48 -10.14
N GLU A 32 -41.07 0.51 -10.06
CA GLU A 32 -40.75 -0.84 -9.59
C GLU A 32 -39.71 -1.51 -10.50
N ASN A 33 -39.87 -1.41 -11.81
CA ASN A 33 -38.91 -1.97 -12.77
C ASN A 33 -37.53 -1.30 -12.66
N ARG A 34 -37.48 0.04 -12.53
CA ARG A 34 -36.22 0.77 -12.36
C ARG A 34 -35.54 0.44 -11.03
N SER A 35 -36.32 0.26 -9.96
CA SER A 35 -35.79 -0.15 -8.65
C SER A 35 -35.10 -1.50 -8.75
N ARG A 36 -35.74 -2.48 -9.41
CA ARG A 36 -35.15 -3.80 -9.61
C ARG A 36 -33.85 -3.76 -10.43
N ILE A 37 -33.82 -2.97 -11.50
CA ILE A 37 -32.60 -2.79 -12.31
C ILE A 37 -31.48 -2.14 -11.46
N ALA A 38 -31.82 -1.19 -10.60
CA ALA A 38 -30.83 -0.55 -9.72
C ALA A 38 -30.25 -1.54 -8.70
N ASP A 39 -31.07 -2.44 -8.16
CA ASP A 39 -30.62 -3.50 -7.26
C ASP A 39 -29.71 -4.51 -7.98
N ASP A 40 -30.08 -4.92 -9.20
CA ASP A 40 -29.26 -5.81 -10.04
C ASP A 40 -27.89 -5.19 -10.35
N LEU A 41 -27.87 -3.92 -10.77
CA LEU A 41 -26.63 -3.18 -11.05
C LEU A 41 -25.75 -3.00 -9.80
N LYS A 42 -26.37 -2.80 -8.64
CA LYS A 42 -25.63 -2.69 -7.37
C LYS A 42 -24.94 -4.02 -7.04
N ASN A 43 -25.66 -5.13 -7.15
CA ASN A 43 -25.10 -6.46 -6.89
C ASN A 43 -23.97 -6.80 -7.87
N GLU A 44 -24.11 -6.47 -9.15
CA GLU A 44 -23.05 -6.63 -10.14
C GLU A 44 -21.82 -5.78 -9.80
N ASN A 45 -22.02 -4.53 -9.38
CA ASN A 45 -20.92 -3.65 -8.98
C ASN A 45 -20.18 -4.19 -7.75
N ASP A 46 -20.91 -4.61 -6.71
CA ASP A 46 -20.33 -5.21 -5.51
C ASP A 46 -19.53 -6.49 -5.86
N THR A 47 -20.05 -7.30 -6.78
CA THR A 47 -19.35 -8.51 -7.29
C THR A 47 -18.08 -8.15 -8.07
N LEU A 48 -18.16 -7.15 -8.95
CA LEU A 48 -17.01 -6.69 -9.74
C LEU A 48 -15.93 -6.07 -8.86
N ALA A 49 -16.31 -5.30 -7.84
CA ALA A 49 -15.37 -4.74 -6.86
C ALA A 49 -14.65 -5.84 -6.07
N GLY A 50 -15.37 -6.89 -5.66
CA GLY A 50 -14.78 -8.07 -5.03
C GLY A 50 -13.80 -8.78 -5.95
N ASN A 51 -14.21 -9.06 -7.19
CA ASN A 51 -13.35 -9.70 -8.19
C ASN A 51 -12.10 -8.86 -8.49
N LEU A 52 -12.22 -7.53 -8.57
CA LEU A 52 -11.08 -6.64 -8.79
C LEU A 52 -10.09 -6.73 -7.65
N SER A 53 -10.55 -6.71 -6.39
CA SER A 53 -9.68 -6.87 -5.22
C SER A 53 -8.96 -8.22 -5.24
N THR A 54 -9.66 -9.32 -5.59
CA THR A 54 -9.03 -10.64 -5.73
C THR A 54 -8.00 -10.66 -6.85
N LEU A 55 -8.29 -10.05 -8.00
CA LEU A 55 -7.32 -9.93 -9.09
C LEU A 55 -6.12 -9.07 -8.71
N GLU A 56 -6.30 -8.01 -7.90
CA GLU A 56 -5.19 -7.19 -7.40
C GLU A 56 -4.29 -7.99 -6.46
N ASP A 57 -4.86 -8.80 -5.57
CA ASP A 57 -4.13 -9.70 -4.67
C ASP A 57 -3.43 -10.82 -5.45
N GLU A 58 -4.11 -11.47 -6.39
CA GLU A 58 -3.54 -12.48 -7.28
C GLU A 58 -2.47 -11.90 -8.19
N MET A 59 -2.64 -10.68 -8.70
CA MET A 59 -1.63 -9.97 -9.47
C MET A 59 -0.43 -9.60 -8.58
N ALA A 60 -0.64 -9.19 -7.33
CA ALA A 60 0.45 -8.95 -6.39
C ALA A 60 1.22 -10.24 -6.06
N ALA A 61 0.52 -11.37 -5.90
CA ALA A 61 1.11 -12.68 -5.67
C ALA A 61 1.83 -13.24 -6.91
N ALA A 62 1.23 -13.12 -8.10
CA ALA A 62 1.83 -13.51 -9.37
C ALA A 62 2.98 -12.58 -9.78
N GLN A 63 2.96 -11.31 -9.33
CA GLN A 63 4.08 -10.39 -9.35
C GLN A 63 5.02 -10.54 -8.14
N SER A 64 5.15 -11.73 -7.56
CA SER A 64 6.41 -12.12 -6.92
C SER A 64 7.53 -12.12 -7.99
N ALA A 65 7.87 -10.91 -8.44
CA ALA A 65 8.84 -10.55 -9.48
C ALA A 65 10.27 -10.56 -8.93
N VAL A 66 10.44 -11.13 -7.74
CA VAL A 66 11.71 -11.31 -7.06
C VAL A 66 12.20 -12.71 -7.41
N SER A 67 13.14 -12.78 -8.34
CA SER A 67 13.85 -14.02 -8.66
C SER A 67 14.80 -14.39 -7.51
N TYR A 68 15.28 -15.63 -7.49
CA TYR A 68 16.33 -16.03 -6.56
C TYR A 68 17.57 -15.11 -6.66
N GLN A 69 17.91 -14.66 -7.87
CA GLN A 69 19.02 -13.72 -8.08
C GLN A 69 18.77 -12.37 -7.40
N ASP A 70 17.53 -11.89 -7.40
CA ASP A 70 17.20 -10.62 -6.72
C ASP A 70 17.43 -10.71 -5.20
N PHE A 71 17.21 -11.88 -4.59
CA PHE A 71 17.56 -12.09 -3.18
C PHE A 71 19.06 -12.07 -2.94
N LEU A 72 19.85 -12.71 -3.82
CA LEU A 72 21.31 -12.69 -3.72
C LEU A 72 21.85 -11.27 -3.84
N ASP A 73 21.38 -10.52 -4.84
CA ASP A 73 21.77 -9.14 -5.07
C ASP A 73 21.40 -8.25 -3.87
N ALA A 74 20.21 -8.44 -3.29
CA ALA A 74 19.78 -7.69 -2.11
C ALA A 74 20.58 -8.04 -0.85
N ILE A 75 20.93 -9.31 -0.65
CA ILE A 75 21.81 -9.76 0.44
C ILE A 75 23.20 -9.13 0.27
N GLU A 76 23.76 -9.15 -0.94
CA GLU A 76 25.06 -8.56 -1.23
C GLU A 76 25.10 -7.06 -0.86
N VAL A 77 24.02 -6.32 -1.11
CA VAL A 77 23.90 -4.91 -0.70
C VAL A 77 23.94 -4.75 0.82
N VAL A 78 23.25 -5.61 1.58
CA VAL A 78 23.28 -5.54 3.05
C VAL A 78 24.66 -5.97 3.59
N GLU A 79 25.29 -6.99 3.00
CA GLU A 79 26.66 -7.37 3.37
C GLU A 79 27.67 -6.26 3.06
N ALA A 80 27.52 -5.55 1.94
CA ALA A 80 28.31 -4.36 1.64
C ALA A 80 28.06 -3.23 2.64
N PHE A 81 26.82 -3.05 3.08
CA PHE A 81 26.45 -2.03 4.08
C PHE A 81 27.07 -2.34 5.46
N LYS A 82 27.16 -3.62 5.81
CA LYS A 82 27.86 -4.12 7.00
C LYS A 82 29.38 -3.93 6.90
N ALA A 83 29.93 -4.10 5.71
CA ALA A 83 31.37 -4.02 5.47
C ALA A 83 31.89 -2.60 5.19
N ALA A 84 30.99 -1.64 4.96
CA ALA A 84 31.34 -0.25 4.65
C ALA A 84 32.23 0.36 5.75
N GLY A 85 33.34 0.95 5.33
CA GLY A 85 34.36 1.52 6.23
C GLY A 85 34.04 2.93 6.71
N ASN A 86 33.11 3.61 6.05
CA ASN A 86 32.65 4.97 6.37
C ASN A 86 31.18 5.18 5.95
N ILE A 87 30.58 6.29 6.41
CA ILE A 87 29.16 6.54 6.18
C ILE A 87 28.88 6.83 4.70
N GLU A 88 29.85 7.43 4.00
CA GLU A 88 29.71 7.77 2.59
C GLU A 88 29.52 6.50 1.74
N GLU A 89 30.33 5.47 2.00
CA GLU A 89 30.18 4.14 1.39
C GLU A 89 28.83 3.50 1.73
N ALA A 90 28.40 3.57 3.00
CA ALA A 90 27.11 3.03 3.41
C ALA A 90 25.93 3.74 2.73
N MET A 91 26.03 5.05 2.49
CA MET A 91 25.01 5.85 1.83
C MET A 91 24.85 5.53 0.34
N GLU A 92 25.90 5.06 -0.34
CA GLU A 92 25.79 4.63 -1.74
C GLU A 92 24.82 3.45 -1.90
N LEU A 93 24.63 2.67 -0.85
CA LEU A 93 23.77 1.49 -0.83
C LEU A 93 22.30 1.82 -0.51
N ILE A 94 22.00 3.08 -0.21
CA ILE A 94 20.67 3.55 0.17
C ILE A 94 19.91 4.10 -1.04
N LEU A 95 18.61 3.83 -1.07
CA LEU A 95 17.69 4.35 -2.07
C LEU A 95 17.49 5.87 -1.89
N HIS A 96 17.72 6.63 -2.96
CA HIS A 96 17.65 8.09 -2.91
C HIS A 96 16.28 8.61 -2.46
N GLN A 97 15.19 8.00 -2.93
CA GLN A 97 13.83 8.50 -2.74
C GLN A 97 13.40 8.61 -1.26
N ASN A 98 13.94 7.76 -0.39
CA ASN A 98 13.60 7.74 1.03
C ASN A 98 14.74 8.23 1.92
N PHE A 99 15.88 8.61 1.35
CA PHE A 99 17.02 9.15 2.08
C PHE A 99 16.83 10.66 2.32
N ILE A 100 16.82 11.08 3.59
CA ILE A 100 16.77 12.49 3.97
C ILE A 100 18.17 13.06 4.15
N GLY A 101 19.07 12.29 4.76
CA GLY A 101 20.43 12.75 5.04
C GLY A 101 21.13 11.89 6.08
N TYR A 102 22.34 12.30 6.43
CA TYR A 102 23.17 11.66 7.43
C TYR A 102 23.67 12.72 8.42
N GLY A 103 23.92 12.30 9.66
CA GLY A 103 24.52 13.13 10.69
C GLY A 103 25.95 12.69 10.95
N THR A 104 26.83 13.65 11.18
CA THR A 104 28.25 13.43 11.49
C THR A 104 28.54 13.15 12.96
N PHE A 105 27.49 13.02 13.78
CA PHE A 105 27.61 12.89 15.23
C PHE A 105 26.63 11.83 15.75
N ASP A 106 27.10 10.96 16.65
CA ASP A 106 26.26 10.21 17.58
C ASP A 106 25.84 11.13 18.74
N GLY A 107 25.01 10.63 19.67
CA GLY A 107 24.64 11.38 20.89
C GLY A 107 25.84 11.79 21.77
N ALA A 108 27.04 11.28 21.50
CA ALA A 108 28.29 11.58 22.18
C ALA A 108 29.28 12.46 21.35
N GLY A 109 28.95 12.83 20.11
CA GLY A 109 29.74 13.69 19.24
C GLY A 109 30.93 13.02 18.50
N ASN A 110 30.99 11.69 18.40
CA ASN A 110 32.22 10.97 18.01
C ASN A 110 32.28 10.45 16.56
N CYS A 111 31.15 10.30 15.84
CA CYS A 111 31.19 9.71 14.50
C CYS A 111 29.97 10.06 13.63
N PRO A 112 30.13 10.07 12.28
CA PRO A 112 29.02 9.99 11.36
C PRO A 112 28.32 8.65 11.48
N CYS A 113 27.41 8.59 12.42
CA CYS A 113 26.81 7.36 12.89
C CYS A 113 25.29 7.41 12.72
N THR A 114 24.71 8.40 12.03
CA THR A 114 23.25 8.46 11.87
C THR A 114 22.84 8.59 10.42
N ILE A 115 21.89 7.76 10.01
CA ILE A 115 21.26 7.75 8.70
C ILE A 115 19.78 8.04 8.90
N THR A 116 19.30 9.11 8.27
CA THR A 116 17.90 9.50 8.36
C THR A 116 17.17 9.11 7.09
N PHE A 117 16.24 8.18 7.25
CA PHE A 117 15.22 7.86 6.28
C PHE A 117 13.98 8.72 6.50
N LYS A 118 13.08 8.74 5.52
CA LYS A 118 11.84 9.54 5.56
C LYS A 118 11.03 9.40 6.85
N TYR A 119 11.00 8.20 7.43
CA TYR A 119 10.14 7.89 8.57
C TYR A 119 10.92 7.58 9.87
N ARG A 120 12.25 7.47 9.80
CA ARG A 120 13.06 7.01 10.93
C ARG A 120 14.52 7.42 10.76
N THR A 121 15.14 7.84 11.86
CA THR A 121 16.60 7.94 11.96
C THR A 121 17.15 6.66 12.58
N HIS A 122 18.26 6.19 12.02
CA HIS A 122 18.92 4.98 12.44
C HIS A 122 20.37 5.27 12.77
N ASP A 123 20.85 4.74 13.89
CA ASP A 123 22.26 4.81 14.21
C ASP A 123 22.99 3.74 13.39
N TRP A 124 23.73 4.18 12.38
CA TRP A 124 24.59 3.32 11.60
C TRP A 124 25.82 2.90 12.41
N ASN A 125 25.88 1.61 12.70
CA ASN A 125 27.05 0.96 13.26
C ASN A 125 27.27 -0.36 12.48
N PRO A 126 28.32 -0.49 11.67
CA PRO A 126 28.53 -1.70 10.88
C PRO A 126 28.74 -2.95 11.75
N GLY A 127 29.24 -2.80 12.97
CA GLY A 127 29.57 -3.93 13.86
C GLY A 127 28.40 -4.56 14.60
N VAL A 128 27.17 -4.03 14.50
CA VAL A 128 26.02 -4.54 15.27
C VAL A 128 25.15 -5.53 14.49
N VAL A 129 25.31 -5.62 13.18
CA VAL A 129 24.50 -6.45 12.30
C VAL A 129 25.24 -7.77 12.02
N LEU A 130 24.60 -8.89 12.37
CA LEU A 130 25.20 -10.22 12.33
C LEU A 130 24.69 -11.00 11.10
N ASP A 131 24.18 -12.22 11.30
CA ASP A 131 23.75 -13.12 10.25
C ASP A 131 22.29 -12.88 9.83
N LEU A 132 21.99 -13.17 8.57
CA LEU A 132 20.62 -13.18 8.04
C LEU A 132 19.82 -14.29 8.72
N SER A 133 18.70 -13.95 9.37
CA SER A 133 17.83 -14.93 10.05
C SER A 133 16.63 -15.34 9.20
N GLU A 134 16.03 -14.38 8.49
CA GLU A 134 14.83 -14.61 7.67
C GLU A 134 14.79 -13.64 6.50
N PHE A 135 14.03 -14.02 5.48
CA PHE A 135 13.69 -13.15 4.38
C PHE A 135 12.21 -13.31 4.01
N ASN A 136 11.61 -12.25 3.48
CA ASN A 136 10.25 -12.28 2.95
C ASN A 136 10.13 -11.29 1.78
N VAL A 137 9.03 -11.40 1.02
CA VAL A 137 8.65 -10.46 -0.03
C VAL A 137 7.40 -9.71 0.41
N GLU A 138 7.49 -8.38 0.46
CA GLU A 138 6.37 -7.49 0.70
C GLU A 138 6.04 -6.73 -0.58
N LYS A 139 5.04 -7.20 -1.33
CA LYS A 139 4.70 -6.67 -2.67
C LYS A 139 5.89 -6.82 -3.63
N ARG A 140 6.58 -5.72 -3.95
CA ARG A 140 7.77 -5.68 -4.82
C ARG A 140 9.07 -5.42 -4.07
N LYS A 141 9.05 -5.55 -2.75
CA LYS A 141 10.19 -5.28 -1.86
C LYS A 141 10.69 -6.59 -1.28
N ILE A 142 12.00 -6.68 -1.10
CA ILE A 142 12.62 -7.77 -0.35
C ILE A 142 12.84 -7.27 1.06
N VAL A 143 12.39 -8.03 2.05
CA VAL A 143 12.64 -7.73 3.46
C VAL A 143 13.62 -8.77 3.97
N LEU A 144 14.78 -8.31 4.43
CA LEU A 144 15.85 -9.14 4.98
C LEU A 144 16.00 -8.82 6.46
N THR A 145 15.75 -9.79 7.33
CA THR A 145 15.96 -9.61 8.76
C THR A 145 17.29 -10.20 9.17
N TYR A 146 18.10 -9.37 9.81
CA TYR A 146 19.39 -9.73 10.34
C TYR A 146 19.37 -9.74 11.85
N LEU A 147 20.03 -10.73 12.43
CA LEU A 147 20.32 -10.75 13.85
C LEU A 147 21.21 -9.56 14.21
N THR A 148 21.08 -9.09 15.44
CA THR A 148 21.93 -8.04 15.99
C THR A 148 22.63 -8.52 17.26
N VAL A 149 23.73 -7.86 17.62
CA VAL A 149 24.44 -8.12 18.90
C VAL A 149 23.50 -8.04 20.10
N ASP A 150 23.83 -8.78 21.16
CA ASP A 150 22.96 -8.95 22.33
C ASP A 150 22.59 -7.63 23.03
N ASP A 151 23.48 -6.65 23.00
CA ASP A 151 23.28 -5.32 23.61
C ASP A 151 22.16 -4.50 22.94
N LEU A 152 21.70 -4.88 21.74
CA LEU A 152 20.55 -4.26 21.09
C LEU A 152 19.26 -5.04 21.40
N GLU A 153 18.21 -4.31 21.73
CA GLU A 153 16.88 -4.88 22.04
C GLU A 153 16.20 -5.51 20.81
N ASN A 154 16.54 -5.04 19.61
CA ASN A 154 15.82 -5.39 18.39
C ASN A 154 16.78 -5.82 17.27
N ASN A 155 16.35 -6.82 16.51
CA ASN A 155 16.94 -7.17 15.22
C ASN A 155 16.60 -6.12 14.15
N TYR A 156 17.41 -6.08 13.09
CA TYR A 156 17.22 -5.12 12.02
C TYR A 156 16.55 -5.77 10.82
N GLN A 157 15.57 -5.07 10.26
CA GLN A 157 14.89 -5.44 9.04
C GLN A 157 15.25 -4.45 7.94
N PHE A 158 16.04 -4.90 6.97
CA PHE A 158 16.40 -4.13 5.79
C PHE A 158 15.32 -4.31 4.74
N VAL A 159 14.65 -3.22 4.40
CA VAL A 159 13.64 -3.19 3.34
C VAL A 159 14.33 -2.74 2.07
N MET A 160 14.32 -3.60 1.06
CA MET A 160 15.05 -3.43 -0.18
C MET A 160 14.07 -3.14 -1.31
N SER A 161 14.44 -2.17 -2.15
CA SER A 161 13.70 -1.79 -3.36
C SER A 161 14.67 -1.51 -4.51
N LYS A 162 14.21 -1.72 -5.74
CA LYS A 162 14.96 -1.29 -6.93
C LYS A 162 14.83 0.22 -7.14
N GLY A 163 15.96 0.88 -7.37
CA GLY A 163 15.99 2.28 -7.80
C GLY A 163 17.37 2.91 -7.76
N GLY A 164 17.42 4.21 -8.02
CA GLY A 164 18.63 5.01 -7.98
C GLY A 164 19.05 5.35 -6.55
N GLY A 165 20.37 5.41 -6.32
CA GLY A 165 21.00 5.88 -5.11
C GLY A 165 21.39 7.34 -5.23
N PHE A 166 21.94 7.89 -4.16
CA PHE A 166 22.22 9.33 -4.08
C PHE A 166 23.26 9.81 -5.10
N TYR A 167 24.34 9.04 -5.31
CA TYR A 167 25.41 9.37 -6.26
C TYR A 167 25.32 8.60 -7.59
N ASP A 168 24.50 7.54 -7.64
CA ASP A 168 24.34 6.66 -8.79
C ASP A 168 22.85 6.44 -9.07
N MET A 169 22.35 7.01 -10.17
CA MET A 169 20.95 6.86 -10.58
C MET A 169 20.63 5.52 -11.26
N THR A 170 21.61 4.62 -11.38
CA THR A 170 21.39 3.28 -11.95
C THR A 170 20.42 2.49 -11.07
N GLU A 171 19.42 1.89 -11.72
CA GLU A 171 18.43 1.03 -11.08
C GLU A 171 19.07 -0.27 -10.62
N LYS A 172 19.19 -0.43 -9.30
CA LYS A 172 19.70 -1.61 -8.60
C LYS A 172 18.95 -1.80 -7.29
N TRP A 173 19.09 -2.95 -6.64
CA TRP A 173 18.59 -3.13 -5.28
C TRP A 173 19.33 -2.19 -4.33
N ARG A 174 18.57 -1.48 -3.50
CA ARG A 174 19.08 -0.53 -2.50
C ARG A 174 18.24 -0.59 -1.23
N ILE A 175 18.85 -0.20 -0.11
CA ILE A 175 18.19 -0.10 1.18
C ILE A 175 17.22 1.09 1.13
N GLU A 176 15.93 0.81 1.17
CA GLU A 176 14.89 1.83 1.24
C GLU A 176 14.66 2.30 2.67
N GLU A 177 14.73 1.38 3.63
CA GLU A 177 14.42 1.62 5.03
C GLU A 177 15.07 0.54 5.91
N ILE A 178 15.44 0.91 7.14
CA ILE A 178 15.81 -0.03 8.20
C ILE A 178 14.74 0.01 9.30
N ARG A 179 14.04 -1.11 9.50
CA ARG A 179 13.02 -1.31 10.54
C ARG A 179 13.61 -2.08 11.72
N LEU A 180 12.93 -2.02 12.86
CA LEU A 180 13.28 -2.80 14.05
C LEU A 180 12.27 -3.94 14.21
N LYS A 181 12.78 -5.15 14.47
CA LYS A 181 11.99 -6.34 14.80
C LYS A 181 12.42 -6.87 16.16
N GLY A 182 11.46 -7.08 17.07
CA GLY A 182 11.75 -7.65 18.39
C GLY A 182 12.44 -9.01 18.28
N LYS A 183 13.39 -9.29 19.17
CA LYS A 183 14.07 -10.59 19.25
C LYS A 183 13.09 -11.65 19.74
N GLU A 184 13.13 -12.85 19.15
CA GLU A 184 12.27 -13.95 19.59
C GLU A 184 12.53 -14.28 21.07
N GLY A 185 11.47 -14.28 21.88
CA GLY A 185 11.54 -14.57 23.32
C GLY A 185 11.71 -13.36 24.24
N GLN A 186 11.83 -12.14 23.72
CA GLN A 186 11.74 -10.91 24.53
C GLN A 186 10.32 -10.35 24.47
N ALA A 187 9.67 -10.23 25.63
CA ALA A 187 8.36 -9.60 25.74
C ALA A 187 8.49 -8.09 25.54
N LEU A 188 7.59 -7.50 24.73
CA LEU A 188 7.42 -6.06 24.54
C LEU A 188 7.16 -5.33 25.86
#